data_AF-A0A519HYV9-F1
#
_entry.id   AF-A0A519HYV9-F1
#
_cell.length_a   1.000
_cell.length_b   1.000
_cell.length_c   1.000
_cell.angle_alpha   90.00
_cell.angle_beta   90.00
_cell.angle_gamma   90.00
#
_symmetry.space_group_name_H-M   'P 1'
#
loop_
_entity.id
_entity.type
_entity.pdbx_description
1 polymer ?
#
loop_
_entity_poly.entity_id
_entity_poly.type
_entity_poly.pdbx_seq_one_letter_code
_entity_poly.pdbx_strand_id
1 'polypeptide(L)'
;MNRPLRFLISLGLALFISGATTYALSWGWRAIGGGELTVHGWIALLIGTFGTVGLAWGLMALAFKSSREGWDDRVDNSLDPGRDETDDDRY
;
A
#
# COMPACT_ATOMS: atom_id res chain seq x y z
N MET A 1 -37.36 -0.81 0.61
CA MET A 1 -36.48 0.20 1.23
C MET A 1 -36.08 1.23 0.17
N ASN A 2 -36.39 2.50 0.38
CA ASN A 2 -36.24 3.53 -0.65
C ASN A 2 -34.74 3.75 -0.94
N ARG A 3 -34.33 3.79 -2.22
CA ARG A 3 -32.94 4.06 -2.65
C ARG A 3 -32.28 5.26 -1.93
N PRO A 4 -32.96 6.42 -1.74
CA PRO A 4 -32.38 7.54 -1.01
C PRO A 4 -32.20 7.26 0.50
N LEU A 5 -33.09 6.47 1.11
CA LEU A 5 -32.99 6.10 2.53
C LEU A 5 -31.76 5.22 2.79
N ARG A 6 -31.44 4.29 1.87
CA ARG A 6 -30.22 3.47 1.95
C ARG A 6 -28.96 4.33 1.88
N PHE A 7 -28.93 5.32 0.97
CA PHE A 7 -27.82 6.25 0.84
C PHE A 7 -27.61 7.07 2.11
N LEU A 8 -28.68 7.61 2.69
CA LEU A 8 -28.60 8.38 3.95
C LEU A 8 -28.09 7.53 5.12
N ILE A 9 -28.54 6.28 5.23
CA ILE A 9 -28.04 5.35 6.25
C ILE A 9 -26.56 5.05 6.02
N SER A 10 -26.15 4.73 4.79
CA SER A 10 -24.74 4.49 4.46
C SER A 10 -23.87 5.71 4.74
N LEU A 11 -24.34 6.91 4.41
CA LEU A 11 -23.63 8.16 4.67
C LEU A 11 -23.50 8.41 6.18
N GLY A 12 -24.59 8.26 6.94
CA GLY A 12 -24.57 8.39 8.40
C GLY A 12 -23.63 7.38 9.05
N LEU A 13 -23.65 6.12 8.59
CA LEU A 13 -22.75 5.08 9.07
C LEU A 13 -21.29 5.39 8.73
N ALA A 14 -20.99 5.84 7.52
CA ALA A 14 -19.64 6.23 7.11
C ALA A 14 -19.10 7.39 7.96
N LEU A 15 -19.93 8.40 8.21
CA LEU A 15 -19.58 9.52 9.08
C LEU A 15 -19.36 9.08 10.52
N PHE A 16 -20.22 8.19 11.03
CA PHE A 16 -20.08 7.64 12.38
C PHE A 16 -18.78 6.84 12.52
N ILE A 17 -18.48 5.93 11.59
CA ILE A 17 -17.25 5.13 11.59
C ILE A 17 -16.02 6.04 11.51
N SER A 18 -16.05 7.03 10.61
CA SER A 18 -14.96 8.01 10.48
C SER A 18 -14.71 8.74 11.80
N GLY A 19 -15.76 9.33 12.39
CA GLY A 19 -15.65 10.06 13.65
C GLY A 19 -15.19 9.17 14.82
N ALA A 20 -15.75 7.96 14.94
CA ALA A 20 -15.36 7.01 15.97
C ALA A 20 -13.89 6.59 15.85
N THR A 21 -13.42 6.37 14.62
CA THR A 21 -12.03 5.99 14.33
C THR A 21 -11.07 7.14 14.66
N THR A 22 -11.39 8.36 14.21
CA THR A 22 -10.59 9.55 14.53
C THR A 22 -10.51 9.78 16.04
N TYR A 23 -11.63 9.61 16.74
CA TYR A 23 -11.66 9.73 18.21
C TYR A 23 -10.78 8.67 18.88
N ALA A 24 -10.92 7.39 18.49
CA ALA A 24 -10.14 6.30 19.05
C ALA A 24 -8.62 6.50 18.84
N LEU A 25 -8.21 6.95 17.64
CA LEU A 25 -6.82 7.27 17.34
C LEU A 25 -6.31 8.45 18.18
N SER A 26 -7.09 9.52 18.29
CA SER A 26 -6.73 10.68 19.11
C SER A 26 -6.59 10.32 20.60
N TRP A 27 -7.51 9.49 21.11
CA TRP A 27 -7.45 9.00 22.47
C TRP A 27 -6.23 8.10 22.70
N GLY A 28 -5.97 7.15 21.80
CA GLY A 28 -4.79 6.28 21.87
C GLY A 28 -3.48 7.07 21.83
N TRP A 29 -3.38 8.09 20.97
CA TRP A 29 -2.22 8.98 20.89
C TRP A 29 -1.97 9.70 22.22
N ARG A 30 -3.01 10.22 22.87
CA ARG A 30 -2.89 10.87 24.18
C ARG A 30 -2.55 9.88 25.28
N ALA A 31 -3.09 8.67 25.24
CA ALA A 31 -2.86 7.64 26.25
C ALA A 31 -1.38 7.19 26.32
N ILE A 32 -0.67 7.20 25.19
CA ILE A 32 0.77 6.91 25.13
C ILE A 32 1.66 8.12 25.44
N GLY A 33 1.08 9.23 25.90
CA GLY A 33 1.80 10.48 26.20
C GLY A 33 2.10 11.32 24.95
N GLY A 34 1.42 11.07 23.83
CA GLY A 34 1.56 11.84 22.60
C GLY A 34 1.05 13.27 22.78
N GLY A 35 1.98 14.23 22.75
CA GLY A 35 1.69 15.66 22.69
C GLY A 35 1.36 16.15 21.27
N GLU A 36 1.18 17.46 21.13
CA GLU A 36 1.03 18.10 19.81
C GLU A 36 2.29 17.88 18.96
N LEU A 37 2.10 17.53 17.69
CA LEU A 37 3.20 17.39 16.75
C LEU A 37 3.86 18.75 16.54
N THR A 38 5.16 18.82 16.82
CA THR A 38 5.96 20.00 16.48
C THR A 38 6.03 20.19 14.97
N VAL A 39 6.42 21.39 14.52
CA VAL A 39 6.60 21.70 13.08
C VAL A 39 7.52 20.69 12.39
N HIS A 40 8.60 20.28 13.06
CA HIS A 40 9.52 19.26 12.57
C HIS A 40 8.84 17.90 12.42
N GLY A 41 7.96 17.53 13.36
CA GLY A 41 7.17 16.30 13.29
C GLY A 41 6.29 16.26 12.05
N TRP A 42 5.60 17.36 11.74
CA TRP A 42 4.79 17.48 10.52
C TRP A 42 5.62 17.37 9.24
N ILE A 43 6.77 18.06 9.19
CA ILE A 43 7.68 18.00 8.04
C ILE A 43 8.20 16.56 7.85
N ALA A 44 8.62 15.89 8.93
CA ALA A 44 9.10 14.51 8.86
C ALA A 44 7.99 13.54 8.41
N LEU A 45 6.75 13.72 8.90
CA LEU A 45 5.60 12.92 8.49
C LEU A 45 5.31 13.09 7.00
N LEU A 46 5.36 14.33 6.52
CA LEU A 46 5.15 14.67 5.11
C LEU A 46 6.25 14.03 4.26
N ILE A 47 7.52 14.29 4.56
CA ILE A 47 8.66 13.73 3.82
C ILE A 47 8.63 12.20 3.83
N GLY A 48 8.35 11.57 4.97
CA GLY A 48 8.23 10.12 5.09
C GLY A 48 7.09 9.55 4.23
N THR A 49 5.93 10.20 4.25
CA THR A 49 4.77 9.77 3.45
C THR A 49 5.04 9.92 1.96
N PHE A 50 5.51 11.08 1.51
CA PHE A 50 5.83 11.29 0.10
C PHE A 50 7.01 10.46 -0.37
N GLY A 51 8.02 10.27 0.48
CA GLY A 51 9.17 9.42 0.20
C GLY A 51 8.76 7.95 -0.01
N THR A 52 7.90 7.42 0.86
CA THR A 52 7.41 6.04 0.72
C THR A 52 6.50 5.85 -0.49
N VAL A 53 5.57 6.78 -0.76
CA VAL A 53 4.73 6.75 -1.96
C VAL A 53 5.58 6.86 -3.23
N GLY A 54 6.53 7.79 -3.26
CA GLY A 54 7.45 7.97 -4.38
C GLY A 54 8.34 6.75 -4.60
N LEU A 55 8.83 6.14 -3.53
CA LEU A 55 9.59 4.90 -3.59
C LEU A 55 8.74 3.76 -4.14
N ALA A 56 7.52 3.55 -3.62
CA ALA A 56 6.62 2.51 -4.11
C ALA A 56 6.28 2.70 -5.60
N TRP A 57 5.99 3.94 -6.00
CA TRP A 57 5.79 4.28 -7.41
C TRP A 57 7.03 3.98 -8.24
N GLY A 58 8.21 4.40 -7.79
CA GLY A 58 9.48 4.18 -8.47
C GLY A 58 9.75 2.70 -8.67
N LEU A 59 9.64 1.91 -7.61
CA LEU A 59 9.78 0.45 -7.67
C LEU A 59 8.80 -0.17 -8.68
N MET A 60 7.54 0.25 -8.67
CA MET A 60 6.54 -0.25 -9.61
C MET A 60 6.86 0.15 -11.06
N ALA A 61 7.33 1.37 -11.29
CA ALA A 61 7.76 1.83 -12.61
C ALA A 61 8.98 1.05 -13.12
N LEU A 62 9.95 0.78 -12.24
CA LEU A 62 11.11 -0.06 -12.56
C LEU A 62 10.69 -1.50 -12.86
N ALA A 63 9.75 -2.08 -12.11
CA ALA A 63 9.24 -3.42 -12.38
C ALA A 63 8.63 -3.52 -13.79
N PHE A 64 7.78 -2.56 -14.17
CA PHE A 64 7.21 -2.50 -15.53
C PHE A 64 8.26 -2.26 -16.62
N LYS A 65 9.30 -1.47 -16.33
CA LYS A 65 10.41 -1.28 -17.27
C LYS A 65 11.20 -2.58 -17.46
N SER A 66 11.50 -3.26 -16.36
CA SER A 66 12.21 -4.55 -16.35
C SER A 66 11.48 -5.59 -17.20
N SER A 67 10.15 -5.70 -17.01
CA SER A 67 9.31 -6.63 -17.77
C SER A 67 9.22 -6.29 -19.26
N ARG A 68 9.30 -5.01 -19.64
CA ARG A 68 9.29 -4.58 -21.05
C ARG A 68 10.61 -4.82 -21.76
N GLU A 69 11.72 -4.69 -21.04
CA GLU A 69 13.07 -4.87 -21.59
C GLU A 69 13.55 -6.33 -21.52
N GLY A 70 12.71 -7.24 -21.02
CA GLY A 70 13.01 -8.68 -20.94
C GLY A 70 14.20 -8.98 -20.05
N TRP A 71 14.45 -8.16 -19.01
CA TRP A 71 15.50 -8.46 -18.02
C TRP A 71 15.10 -9.63 -17.11
N ASP A 72 13.80 -9.76 -16.85
CA ASP A 72 13.22 -10.86 -16.06
C ASP A 72 13.30 -12.20 -16.81
N ASP A 73 13.14 -12.19 -18.13
CA ASP A 73 13.23 -13.39 -18.99
C ASP A 73 14.65 -13.94 -19.11
N ARG A 74 15.66 -13.15 -18.74
CA ARG A 74 17.09 -13.52 -18.80
C ARG A 74 17.63 -14.08 -17.49
N VAL A 75 16.76 -14.27 -16.48
CA VAL A 75 17.12 -14.88 -15.20
C VAL A 75 17.41 -16.37 -15.41
N ASP A 76 18.56 -16.82 -14.91
CA ASP A 76 18.94 -18.23 -14.93
C ASP A 76 18.08 -19.01 -13.91
N ASN A 77 17.14 -19.80 -14.43
CA ASN A 77 16.22 -20.63 -13.64
C ASN A 77 16.74 -22.07 -13.46
N SER A 78 18.01 -22.35 -13.74
CA SER A 78 18.61 -23.69 -13.58
C SER A 78 18.57 -24.25 -12.15
N LEU A 79 18.31 -23.39 -11.16
CA LEU A 79 18.19 -23.75 -9.75
C LEU A 79 16.72 -23.86 -9.26
N ASP A 80 15.72 -23.75 -10.14
CA ASP A 80 14.30 -23.88 -9.79
C ASP A 80 13.90 -25.36 -9.62
N PRO A 81 13.67 -25.85 -8.38
CA PRO A 81 13.44 -27.27 -8.09
C PRO A 81 12.07 -27.79 -8.56
N GLY A 82 11.23 -26.96 -9.19
CA GLY A 82 9.92 -27.33 -9.74
C GLY A 82 9.85 -27.31 -11.27
N ARG A 83 10.96 -27.04 -11.97
CA ARG A 83 11.00 -27.03 -13.43
C ARG A 83 11.45 -28.42 -13.91
N ASP A 84 10.51 -29.24 -14.35
CA ASP A 84 10.82 -30.55 -14.92
C ASP A 84 11.77 -30.38 -16.13
N GLU A 85 12.95 -30.98 -16.07
CA GLU A 85 14.00 -30.94 -17.11
C GLU A 85 13.60 -31.63 -18.44
N THR A 86 12.31 -31.86 -18.70
CA THR A 86 11.85 -32.87 -19.67
C THR A 86 11.62 -32.37 -21.11
N ASP A 87 11.99 -31.14 -21.47
CA ASP A 87 11.70 -30.59 -22.80
C ASP A 87 12.91 -30.41 -23.74
N ASP A 88 14.14 -30.77 -23.33
CA ASP A 88 15.34 -30.56 -24.17
C ASP A 88 15.76 -31.78 -25.04
N ASP A 89 15.00 -32.88 -25.03
CA ASP A 89 15.38 -34.13 -25.70
C ASP A 89 14.66 -34.39 -27.05
N ARG A 90 13.97 -33.40 -27.62
CA ARG A 90 13.21 -33.60 -28.85
C ARG A 90 13.44 -32.50 -29.87
N TYR A 91 14.59 -32.52 -30.55
CA TYR A 91 14.72 -32.36 -32.01
C TYR A 91 16.14 -32.71 -32.49
#